data_AF-A0A4Y7U6V8-F1
#
_entry.id   AF-A0A4Y7U6V8-F1
#
_cell.length_a   1.000
_cell.length_b   1.000
_cell.length_c   1.000
_cell.angle_alpha   90.00
_cell.angle_beta   90.00
_cell.angle_gamma   90.00
#
_symmetry.space_group_name_H-M   'P 1'
#
loop_
_entity.id
_entity.type
_entity.pdbx_description
1 polymer ?
#
loop_
_entity_poly.entity_id
_entity_poly.type
_entity_poly.pdbx_seq_one_letter_code
_entity_poly.pdbx_strand_id
1 'polypeptide(L)'
;MHSNSDGVAEVVSQIAKAQHLSEAKMKELIIQNTNPTSLLQRFINPSEIANMAVYLCSNLASATNGAVTRVDGGVLTRYNNYELTIFK
;
A
#
# COMPACT_ATOMS: atom_id res chain seq x y z
N MET A 1 -1.29 0.27 21.40
CA MET A 1 -0.47 -0.18 20.26
C MET A 1 -0.78 0.78 19.12
N HIS A 2 0.02 1.82 18.92
CA HIS A 2 -0.17 2.75 17.81
C HIS A 2 0.25 2.02 16.54
N SER A 3 -0.67 1.89 15.59
CA SER A 3 -0.37 1.30 14.30
C SER A 3 0.65 2.18 13.58
N ASN A 4 1.58 1.61 12.84
CA ASN A 4 2.54 2.40 12.04
C ASN A 4 1.84 3.37 11.05
N SER A 5 0.55 3.17 10.75
CA SER A 5 -0.30 4.11 9.99
C SER A 5 -0.60 5.42 10.72
N ASP A 6 -0.71 5.39 12.05
CA ASP A 6 -1.08 6.56 12.86
C ASP A 6 0.08 7.56 12.87
N GLY A 7 1.32 7.06 12.95
CA GLY A 7 2.53 7.88 12.81
C GLY A 7 2.65 8.52 11.42
N VAL A 8 2.30 7.80 10.35
CA VAL A 8 2.30 8.38 9.00
C VAL A 8 1.21 9.46 8.87
N ALA A 9 0.02 9.24 9.45
CA ALA A 9 -1.04 10.23 9.43
C ALA A 9 -0.63 11.52 10.17
N GLU A 10 0.03 11.39 11.32
CA GLU A 10 0.54 12.53 12.07
C GLU A 10 1.61 13.31 11.29
N VAL A 11 2.58 12.62 10.70
CA VAL A 11 3.62 13.24 9.86
C VAL A 11 3.01 13.98 8.68
N VAL A 12 2.03 13.38 7.99
CA VAL A 12 1.33 14.03 6.87
C VAL A 12 0.59 15.29 7.35
N SER A 13 -0.06 15.24 8.51
CA SER A 13 -0.73 16.41 9.10
C SER A 13 0.25 17.54 9.42
N GLN A 14 1.41 17.21 10.00
CA GLN A 14 2.46 18.19 10.29
C GLN A 14 3.01 18.84 9.02
N ILE A 15 3.28 18.06 7.96
CA ILE A 15 3.79 18.60 6.69
C ILE A 15 2.72 19.44 5.98
N ALA A 16 1.46 19.00 5.98
CA ALA A 16 0.37 19.76 5.38
C ALA A 16 0.22 21.15 6.03
N LYS A 17 0.31 21.22 7.37
CA LYS A 17 0.30 22.48 8.13
C LYS A 17 1.48 23.38 7.74
N ALA A 18 2.69 22.83 7.65
CA ALA A 18 3.89 23.58 7.27
C ALA A 18 3.82 24.14 5.84
N GLN A 19 3.09 23.47 4.95
CA GLN A 19 2.90 23.90 3.55
C GLN A 19 1.61 24.69 3.32
N HIS A 20 0.83 24.98 4.38
CA HIS A 20 -0.48 25.62 4.28
C HIS A 20 -1.46 24.90 3.33
N LEU A 21 -1.35 23.57 3.25
CA LEU A 21 -2.22 22.72 2.44
C LEU A 21 -3.19 21.95 3.33
N SER A 22 -4.30 21.50 2.75
CA SER A 22 -5.15 20.51 3.42
C SER A 22 -4.43 19.16 3.46
N GLU A 23 -4.74 18.34 4.47
CA GLU A 23 -4.20 16.98 4.55
C GLU A 23 -4.56 16.14 3.33
N ALA A 24 -5.78 16.30 2.81
CA ALA A 24 -6.21 15.63 1.58
C ALA A 24 -5.31 16.00 0.40
N LYS A 25 -5.01 17.31 0.24
CA LYS A 25 -4.15 17.77 -0.85
C LYS A 25 -2.71 17.29 -0.69
N MET A 26 -2.20 17.29 0.54
CA MET A 26 -0.87 16.75 0.83
C MET A 26 -0.78 15.26 0.51
N LYS A 27 -1.80 14.47 0.87
CA LYS A 27 -1.86 13.04 0.55
C LYS A 27 -1.81 12.78 -0.95
N GLU A 28 -2.60 13.53 -1.74
CA GLU A 28 -2.55 13.46 -3.21
C GLU A 28 -1.15 13.74 -3.75
N LEU A 29 -0.51 14.81 -3.28
CA LEU A 29 0.83 15.20 -3.73
C LEU A 29 1.88 14.13 -3.39
N ILE A 30 1.81 13.52 -2.21
CA ILE A 30 2.73 12.44 -1.83
C ILE A 30 2.59 11.28 -2.82
N ILE A 31 1.36 10.83 -3.09
CA ILE A 31 1.14 9.69 -3.99
C ILE A 31 1.62 9.99 -5.40
N GLN A 32 1.32 11.18 -5.92
CA GLN A 32 1.78 11.60 -7.25
C GLN A 32 3.31 11.65 -7.35
N ASN A 33 3.99 12.07 -6.29
CA ASN A 33 5.45 12.24 -6.30
C ASN A 33 6.22 10.96 -5.96
N THR A 34 5.68 10.09 -5.09
CA THR A 34 6.42 8.91 -4.59
C THR A 34 5.95 7.61 -5.22
N ASN A 35 4.66 7.47 -5.52
CA ASN A 35 4.06 6.24 -6.03
C ASN A 35 3.16 6.50 -7.27
N PRO A 36 3.67 7.18 -8.31
CA PRO A 36 2.86 7.54 -9.48
C PRO A 36 2.28 6.32 -10.21
N THR A 37 2.93 5.15 -10.11
CA THR A 37 2.49 3.90 -10.73
C THR A 37 1.41 3.16 -9.94
N SER A 38 1.08 3.62 -8.71
CA SER A 38 0.01 3.01 -7.92
C SER A 38 -1.31 3.03 -8.67
N LEU A 39 -2.02 1.92 -8.74
CA LEU A 39 -3.37 1.90 -9.31
C LEU A 39 -4.41 2.46 -8.34
N LEU A 40 -4.16 2.30 -7.03
CA LEU A 40 -5.09 2.68 -5.98
C LEU A 40 -5.17 4.20 -5.81
N GLN A 41 -4.10 4.94 -6.13
CA GLN A 41 -4.03 6.42 -6.10
C GLN A 41 -4.50 7.04 -4.76
N ARG A 42 -4.38 6.27 -3.67
CA ARG A 42 -4.60 6.69 -2.29
C ARG A 42 -3.72 5.87 -1.36
N PHE A 43 -3.57 6.33 -0.13
CA PHE A 43 -3.00 5.49 0.92
C PHE A 43 -3.89 4.27 1.15
N ILE A 44 -3.25 3.12 1.30
CA ILE A 44 -3.93 1.90 1.71
C ILE A 44 -4.34 2.02 3.18
N ASN A 45 -5.56 1.59 3.50
CA ASN A 45 -6.02 1.49 4.87
C ASN A 45 -5.49 0.19 5.49
N PRO A 46 -4.99 0.18 6.74
CA PRO A 46 -4.62 -1.05 7.43
C PRO A 46 -5.67 -2.16 7.39
N SER A 47 -6.96 -1.81 7.37
CA SER A 47 -8.05 -2.79 7.27
C SER A 47 -8.03 -3.57 5.95
N GLU A 48 -7.54 -2.99 4.85
CA GLU A 48 -7.45 -3.67 3.56
C GLU A 48 -6.39 -4.78 3.59
N ILE A 49 -5.27 -4.53 4.27
CA ILE A 49 -4.22 -5.54 4.50
C ILE A 49 -4.73 -6.60 5.49
N ALA A 50 -5.41 -6.18 6.56
CA ALA A 50 -5.98 -7.09 7.55
C ALA A 50 -7.02 -8.03 6.93
N ASN A 51 -7.88 -7.54 6.04
CA ASN A 51 -8.86 -8.36 5.33
C ASN A 51 -8.19 -9.47 4.51
N MET A 52 -7.08 -9.15 3.82
CA MET A 52 -6.31 -10.17 3.09
C MET A 52 -5.71 -11.21 4.05
N ALA A 53 -5.16 -10.77 5.19
CA ALA A 53 -4.62 -11.68 6.20
C ALA A 53 -5.72 -12.60 6.77
N VAL A 54 -6.89 -12.05 7.09
CA VAL A 54 -8.05 -12.82 7.55
C VAL A 54 -8.49 -13.85 6.51
N TYR A 55 -8.54 -13.46 5.23
CA TYR A 55 -8.84 -14.38 4.14
C TYR A 55 -7.84 -15.54 4.09
N LEU A 56 -6.52 -15.25 4.14
CA LEU A 56 -5.46 -16.26 4.10
C LEU A 56 -5.47 -17.20 5.32
N CYS A 57 -5.89 -16.72 6.49
CA CYS A 57 -6.02 -17.54 7.69
C CYS A 57 -7.32 -18.36 7.74
N SER A 58 -8.25 -18.16 6.79
CA SER A 58 -9.54 -18.85 6.77
C SER A 58 -9.50 -20.15 5.97
N ASN A 59 -10.49 -21.03 6.18
CA ASN A 59 -10.65 -22.25 5.39
C ASN A 59 -10.88 -22.00 3.89
N LEU A 60 -11.30 -20.78 3.51
CA LEU A 60 -11.49 -20.38 2.11
C LEU A 60 -10.15 -20.40 1.34
N ALA A 61 -9.04 -20.18 2.04
CA ALA A 61 -7.70 -20.20 1.46
C ALA A 61 -6.98 -21.55 1.64
N SER A 62 -7.70 -22.64 1.95
CA SER A 62 -7.10 -23.97 2.24
C SER A 62 -6.19 -24.52 1.13
N ALA A 63 -6.43 -24.15 -0.13
CA ALA A 63 -5.59 -24.52 -1.27
C ALA A 63 -4.51 -23.48 -1.62
N THR A 64 -4.38 -22.39 -0.86
CA THR A 64 -3.37 -21.34 -1.08
C THR A 64 -2.19 -21.58 -0.15
N ASN A 65 -1.04 -21.96 -0.69
CA ASN A 65 0.19 -22.15 0.08
C ASN A 65 1.42 -21.74 -0.75
N GLY A 66 2.55 -21.50 -0.07
CA GLY A 66 3.84 -21.22 -0.72
C GLY A 66 3.93 -19.93 -1.56
N ALA A 67 2.86 -19.12 -1.60
CA ALA A 67 2.78 -17.92 -2.42
C ALA A 67 3.00 -16.63 -1.62
N VAL A 68 3.62 -15.65 -2.26
CA VAL A 68 3.67 -14.26 -1.78
C VAL A 68 2.47 -13.52 -2.34
N THR A 69 1.57 -13.03 -1.48
CA THR A 69 0.44 -12.20 -1.91
C THR A 69 0.75 -10.73 -1.68
N ARG A 70 0.50 -9.90 -2.71
CA ARG A 70 0.74 -8.46 -2.65
C ARG A 70 -0.54 -7.72 -2.32
N VAL A 71 -0.44 -6.78 -1.38
CA VAL A 71 -1.50 -5.85 -0.98
C VAL A 71 -0.90 -4.45 -0.96
N ASP A 72 -0.43 -3.99 -2.12
CA ASP A 72 0.35 -2.76 -2.30
C ASP A 72 -0.40 -1.66 -3.07
N GLY A 73 -1.66 -1.89 -3.42
CA GLY A 73 -2.43 -0.96 -4.27
C GLY A 73 -1.96 -0.92 -5.72
N GLY A 74 -1.26 -1.96 -6.19
CA GLY A 74 -0.82 -2.08 -7.58
C GLY A 74 0.40 -1.23 -7.93
N VAL A 75 1.23 -0.87 -6.94
CA VAL A 75 2.46 -0.09 -7.15
C VAL A 75 3.43 -0.82 -8.09
N LEU A 76 3.57 -2.14 -7.92
CA LEU A 76 4.39 -2.96 -8.81
C LEU A 76 3.61 -3.36 -10.07
N THR A 77 3.74 -2.54 -11.11
CA THR A 77 3.25 -2.86 -12.46
C THR A 77 4.20 -3.85 -13.14
N ARG A 78 3.67 -4.92 -13.75
CA ARG A 78 4.46 -5.88 -14.54
C ARG A 78 5.04 -5.17 -15.77
N TYR A 79 6.36 -5.06 -15.86
CA TYR A 79 7.04 -4.61 -17.09
C TYR A 79 6.95 -5.71 -18.17
N ASN A 80 6.62 -5.31 -19.38
CA ASN A 80 6.65 -6.15 -20.58
C ASN A 80 8.10 -6.60 -20.84
N ASN A 81 8.31 -7.92 -20.99
CA ASN A 81 9.50 -8.64 -21.51
C ASN A 81 10.85 -8.18 -20.89
N TYR A 82 11.63 -8.95 -20.12
CA TYR A 82 12.27 -10.25 -20.35
C TYR A 82 12.65 -10.83 -18.97
N GLU A 83 12.53 -12.15 -18.82
CA GLU A 83 12.99 -12.97 -17.67
C GLU A 83 12.59 -12.53 -16.25
N LEU A 84 11.50 -13.12 -15.75
CA LEU A 84 11.39 -13.42 -14.33
C LEU A 84 12.45 -14.48 -13.97
N THR A 85 13.67 -14.06 -13.65
CA THR A 85 14.52 -14.85 -12.76
C THR A 85 14.14 -14.47 -11.32
N ILE A 86 13.05 -15.06 -10.85
CA ILE A 86 12.72 -15.11 -9.42
C ILE A 86 13.22 -16.46 -8.92
N PHE A 87 14.35 -16.42 -8.19
CA PHE A 87 15.02 -17.51 -7.47
C PHE A 87 15.45 -18.75 -8.29
N LYS A 88 16.75 -18.76 -8.66
CA LYS A 88 17.55 -19.97 -8.68
C LYS A 88 18.50 -19.95 -7.48
#